data_AF-A0A2V2B9D2-F1
#
_entry.id   AF-A0A2V2B9D2-F1
#
_cell.length_a   1.000
_cell.length_b   1.000
_cell.length_c   1.000
_cell.angle_alpha   90.00
_cell.angle_beta   90.00
_cell.angle_gamma   90.00
#
_symmetry.space_group_name_H-M   'P 1'
#
loop_
_entity.id
_entity.type
_entity.pdbx_description
1 polymer ?
#
loop_
_entity_poly.entity_id
_entity_poly.type
_entity_poly.pdbx_seq_one_letter_code
_entity_poly.pdbx_strand_id
1 'polypeptide(L)'
;MPLSLRLSIADTLTLGNATCGFMAVYFTTTGILIPHLTGSGESGMARNSAATAVILMLLAAVFDLFDGIVARKLRSSPMGAELDNLSDLISFGLAPAYFVLVYGMVAVDAHQKMSALAAIVVLLAVVLRLARFSCVTMKDGMFQGMPSPFGALTVVSIVLLELPFVPTLLAIIGVAWLMVSRVEYPKPRGVLAVAMLCWIISAMGLLAAWAFDAPGGQLLLQTGCALQIAMAATIPLFATTRKANTFRHNRREARAGSLR
;
A
#
# COMPACT_ATOMS: atom_id res chain seq x y z
N MET A 1 -33.41 14.63 8.22
CA MET A 1 -32.30 13.99 7.48
C MET A 1 -32.70 12.56 7.13
N PRO A 2 -32.65 12.14 5.87
CA PRO A 2 -32.96 10.75 5.50
C PRO A 2 -32.00 9.79 6.23
N LEU A 3 -32.49 8.61 6.63
CA LEU A 3 -31.71 7.62 7.40
C LEU A 3 -30.40 7.19 6.72
N SER A 4 -30.24 7.45 5.42
CA SER A 4 -29.03 7.17 4.62
C SER A 4 -27.81 8.05 4.94
N LEU A 5 -27.97 9.08 5.78
CA LEU A 5 -26.93 10.08 6.07
C LEU A 5 -26.42 10.05 7.53
N ARG A 6 -26.76 9.03 8.33
CA ARG A 6 -26.20 8.88 9.67
C ARG A 6 -24.81 8.25 9.56
N LEU A 7 -23.79 8.96 10.03
CA LEU A 7 -22.43 8.41 10.16
C LEU A 7 -22.47 7.11 10.96
N SER A 8 -22.03 6.03 10.32
CA SER A 8 -21.75 4.75 10.97
C SER A 8 -20.39 4.82 11.68
N ILE A 9 -20.17 3.90 12.62
CA ILE A 9 -18.85 3.70 13.23
C ILE A 9 -17.80 3.38 12.15
N ALA A 10 -18.20 2.67 11.08
CA ALA A 10 -17.34 2.43 9.93
C ALA A 10 -16.89 3.74 9.27
N ASP A 11 -17.82 4.66 9.01
CA ASP A 11 -17.52 5.95 8.36
C ASP A 11 -16.54 6.78 9.21
N THR A 12 -16.63 6.73 10.54
CA THR A 12 -15.66 7.42 11.41
C THR A 12 -14.26 6.83 11.35
N LEU A 13 -14.15 5.51 11.21
CA LEU A 13 -12.86 4.83 11.02
C LEU A 13 -12.27 5.15 9.64
N THR A 14 -13.10 5.21 8.60
CA THR A 14 -12.70 5.63 7.26
C THR A 14 -12.21 7.07 7.23
N LEU A 15 -12.83 7.99 7.97
CA LEU A 15 -12.31 9.34 8.15
C LEU A 15 -10.98 9.34 8.92
N GLY A 16 -10.83 8.46 9.91
CA GLY A 16 -9.57 8.20 10.60
C GLY A 16 -8.45 7.79 9.64
N ASN A 17 -8.74 6.87 8.71
CA ASN A 17 -7.83 6.48 7.61
C ASN A 17 -7.39 7.73 6.82
N ALA A 18 -8.33 8.54 6.31
CA ALA A 18 -8.02 9.73 5.50
C ALA A 18 -7.17 10.76 6.27
N THR A 19 -7.46 10.96 7.56
CA THR A 19 -6.67 11.89 8.40
C THR A 19 -5.24 11.41 8.57
N CYS A 20 -5.01 10.10 8.70
CA CYS A 20 -3.66 9.54 8.76
C CYS A 20 -2.90 9.76 7.45
N GLY A 21 -3.54 9.52 6.29
CA GLY A 21 -2.97 9.79 4.98
C GLY A 21 -2.58 11.25 4.78
N PHE A 22 -3.47 12.18 5.14
CA PHE A 22 -3.18 13.62 5.08
C PHE A 22 -2.03 14.01 6.01
N MET A 23 -2.01 13.51 7.25
CA MET A 23 -0.93 13.79 8.20
C MET A 23 0.41 13.21 7.71
N ALA A 24 0.42 12.06 7.03
CA ALA A 24 1.63 11.51 6.44
C ALA A 24 2.23 12.46 5.39
N VAL A 25 1.39 13.07 4.53
CA VAL A 25 1.83 14.11 3.57
C VAL A 25 2.37 15.33 4.31
N TYR A 26 1.69 15.77 5.37
CA TYR A 26 2.13 16.89 6.19
C TYR A 26 3.54 16.65 6.79
N PHE A 27 3.77 15.52 7.45
CA PHE A 27 5.08 15.18 8.03
C PHE A 27 6.17 14.96 6.97
N THR A 28 5.82 14.42 5.80
CA THR A 28 6.75 14.32 4.66
C THR A 28 7.19 15.71 4.20
N THR A 29 6.25 16.66 4.16
CA THR A 29 6.54 18.04 3.74
C THR A 29 7.39 18.75 4.78
N THR A 30 6.94 18.78 6.03
CA THR A 30 7.57 19.58 7.11
C THR A 30 8.88 19.00 7.59
N GLY A 31 9.02 17.68 7.57
CA GLY A 31 10.21 17.01 8.11
C GLY A 31 11.24 16.59 7.07
N ILE A 32 10.87 16.47 5.80
CA ILE A 32 11.79 16.03 4.73
C ILE A 32 11.99 17.16 3.71
N LEU A 33 10.90 17.69 3.13
CA LEU A 33 11.00 18.67 2.06
C LEU A 33 11.48 20.05 2.55
N ILE A 34 10.86 20.61 3.60
CA ILE A 34 11.21 21.95 4.10
C ILE A 34 12.67 22.01 4.55
N PRO A 35 13.19 21.10 5.40
CA PRO A 35 14.59 21.17 5.85
C PRO A 35 15.60 21.07 4.71
N HIS A 36 15.25 20.31 3.65
CA HIS A 36 16.05 20.24 2.44
C HIS A 36 16.07 21.56 1.67
N LEU A 37 14.93 22.25 1.55
CA LEU A 37 14.83 23.55 0.88
C LEU A 37 15.47 24.69 1.68
N THR A 38 15.45 24.63 3.01
CA THR A 38 16.00 25.67 3.91
C THR A 38 17.48 25.46 4.25
N GLY A 39 18.09 24.34 3.85
CA GLY A 39 19.48 24.01 4.16
C GLY A 39 19.75 23.66 5.64
N SER A 40 18.70 23.47 6.44
CA SER A 40 18.77 23.16 7.88
C SER A 40 18.74 21.64 8.12
N GLY A 41 19.70 20.93 7.52
CA GLY A 41 19.72 19.47 7.48
C GLY A 41 20.38 18.83 8.71
N GLU A 42 19.69 18.75 9.84
CA GLU A 42 20.03 17.73 10.84
C GLU A 42 19.48 16.38 10.37
N SER A 43 20.37 15.46 9.99
CA SER A 43 20.05 14.14 9.43
C SER A 43 19.10 13.32 10.33
N GLY A 44 19.15 13.52 11.65
CA GLY A 44 18.25 12.86 12.61
C GLY A 44 16.79 13.29 12.51
N MET A 45 16.51 14.56 12.13
CA MET A 45 15.15 15.07 12.05
C MET A 45 14.40 14.51 10.84
N ALA A 46 15.07 14.44 9.69
CA ALA A 46 14.51 13.86 8.47
C ALA A 46 14.12 12.39 8.66
N ARG A 47 14.94 11.63 9.40
CA ARG A 47 14.67 10.22 9.70
C ARG A 47 13.42 10.02 10.55
N ASN A 48 13.29 10.76 11.65
CA ASN A 48 12.15 10.67 12.55
C ASN A 48 10.84 11.06 11.85
N SER A 49 10.87 12.10 11.03
CA SER A 49 9.70 12.53 10.27
C SER A 49 9.34 11.53 9.17
N ALA A 50 10.32 10.95 8.47
CA ALA A 50 10.07 9.87 7.52
C ALA A 50 9.43 8.67 8.20
N ALA A 51 9.97 8.21 9.34
CA ALA A 51 9.39 7.11 10.10
C ALA A 51 7.95 7.42 10.54
N THR A 52 7.69 8.64 11.03
CA THR A 52 6.35 9.09 11.44
C THR A 52 5.37 9.09 10.28
N ALA A 53 5.77 9.58 9.10
CA ALA A 53 4.92 9.57 7.91
C ALA A 53 4.55 8.14 7.49
N VAL A 54 5.52 7.22 7.50
CA VAL A 54 5.26 5.81 7.15
C VAL A 54 4.40 5.11 8.21
N ILE A 55 4.64 5.38 9.49
CA ILE A 55 3.82 4.86 10.60
C ILE A 55 2.37 5.34 10.46
N LEU A 56 2.13 6.59 10.04
CA LEU A 56 0.79 7.10 9.77
C LEU A 56 0.14 6.38 8.59
N MET A 57 0.86 6.10 7.50
CA MET A 57 0.33 5.29 6.39
C MET A 57 -0.01 3.85 6.83
N LEU A 58 0.81 3.26 7.71
CA LEU A 58 0.52 1.95 8.30
C LEU A 58 -0.70 1.99 9.22
N LEU A 59 -0.85 3.05 10.02
CA LEU A 59 -2.03 3.25 10.86
C LEU A 59 -3.30 3.44 10.02
N ALA A 60 -3.19 4.12 8.88
CA ALA A 60 -4.26 4.25 7.90
C ALA A 60 -4.71 2.86 7.38
N ALA A 61 -3.77 1.96 7.11
CA ALA A 61 -4.06 0.57 6.73
C ALA A 61 -4.71 -0.25 7.84
N VAL A 62 -4.40 0.05 9.10
CA VAL A 62 -5.09 -0.55 10.25
C VAL A 62 -6.54 -0.09 10.30
N PHE A 63 -6.80 1.21 10.10
CA PHE A 63 -8.16 1.75 10.06
C PHE A 63 -9.00 1.21 8.90
N ASP A 64 -8.43 1.08 7.70
CA ASP A 64 -9.03 0.41 6.52
C ASP A 64 -9.36 -1.07 6.80
N LEU A 65 -8.50 -1.78 7.54
CA LEU A 65 -8.82 -3.15 7.93
C LEU A 65 -10.02 -3.21 8.88
N PHE A 66 -10.08 -2.27 9.83
CA PHE A 66 -11.15 -2.23 10.83
C PHE A 66 -12.47 -1.73 10.26
N ASP A 67 -12.50 -0.67 9.45
CA ASP A 67 -13.74 -0.16 8.85
C ASP A 67 -14.37 -1.21 7.94
N GLY A 68 -13.59 -1.98 7.18
CA GLY A 68 -14.06 -3.08 6.36
C GLY A 68 -14.65 -4.22 7.21
N ILE A 69 -14.08 -4.52 8.38
CA ILE A 69 -14.64 -5.49 9.33
C ILE A 69 -15.97 -4.98 9.90
N VAL A 70 -16.03 -3.71 10.29
CA VAL A 70 -17.21 -3.09 10.91
C VAL A 70 -18.35 -2.95 9.90
N ALA A 71 -18.07 -2.47 8.69
CA ALA A 71 -19.05 -2.32 7.60
C ALA A 71 -19.72 -3.66 7.22
N ARG A 72 -18.96 -4.76 7.26
CA ARG A 72 -19.51 -6.11 7.04
C ARG A 72 -20.44 -6.58 8.16
N LYS A 73 -20.16 -6.19 9.41
CA LYS A 73 -20.98 -6.57 10.58
C LYS A 73 -22.23 -5.69 10.74
N LEU A 74 -22.17 -4.41 10.35
CA LEU A 74 -23.19 -3.41 10.69
C LEU A 74 -24.07 -2.92 9.52
N ARG A 75 -24.06 -3.60 8.36
CA ARG A 75 -24.72 -3.18 7.09
C ARG A 75 -24.15 -1.85 6.57
N SER A 76 -23.42 -1.93 5.46
CA SER A 76 -22.81 -0.77 4.81
C SER A 76 -23.84 0.23 4.29
N SER A 77 -23.62 1.52 4.55
CA SER A 77 -24.30 2.60 3.84
C SER A 77 -23.74 2.72 2.41
N PRO A 78 -24.55 3.07 1.39
CA PRO A 78 -24.05 3.41 0.06
C PRO A 78 -23.01 4.55 0.08
N MET A 79 -23.16 5.49 1.02
CA MET A 79 -22.22 6.60 1.21
C MET A 79 -20.86 6.12 1.73
N GLY A 80 -20.85 5.10 2.60
CA GLY A 80 -19.63 4.59 3.21
C GLY A 80 -18.69 3.96 2.19
N ALA A 81 -19.22 3.30 1.15
CA ALA A 81 -18.40 2.70 0.10
C ALA A 81 -17.66 3.75 -0.75
N GLU A 82 -18.29 4.90 -1.02
CA GLU A 82 -17.60 5.99 -1.73
C GLU A 82 -16.63 6.74 -0.83
N LEU A 83 -16.97 6.90 0.46
CA LEU A 83 -16.07 7.48 1.45
C LEU A 83 -14.78 6.65 1.61
N ASP A 84 -14.91 5.34 1.58
CA ASP A 84 -13.80 4.37 1.60
C ASP A 84 -12.85 4.57 0.41
N ASN A 85 -13.39 4.60 -0.82
CA ASN A 85 -12.60 4.86 -2.03
C ASN A 85 -11.83 6.20 -1.97
N LEU A 86 -12.47 7.26 -1.47
CA LEU A 86 -11.84 8.58 -1.33
C LEU A 86 -10.74 8.57 -0.27
N SER A 87 -10.98 7.90 0.85
CA SER A 87 -10.00 7.75 1.94
C SER A 87 -8.78 6.95 1.48
N ASP A 88 -9.01 5.83 0.80
CA ASP A 88 -7.98 4.98 0.20
C ASP A 88 -7.13 5.73 -0.81
N LEU A 89 -7.74 6.59 -1.63
CA LEU A 89 -6.99 7.41 -2.57
C LEU A 89 -6.03 8.37 -1.84
N ILE A 90 -6.44 8.95 -0.71
CA ILE A 90 -5.58 9.86 0.07
C ILE A 90 -4.44 9.08 0.72
N SER A 91 -4.76 8.00 1.43
CA SER A 91 -3.80 7.27 2.27
C SER A 91 -2.88 6.33 1.51
N PHE A 92 -3.36 5.69 0.44
CA PHE A 92 -2.61 4.69 -0.31
C PHE A 92 -2.27 5.12 -1.74
N GLY A 93 -2.91 6.17 -2.26
CA GLY A 93 -2.56 6.78 -3.54
C GLY A 93 -1.66 7.99 -3.39
N LEU A 94 -2.22 9.06 -2.81
CA LEU A 94 -1.57 10.36 -2.71
C LEU A 94 -0.38 10.33 -1.76
N ALA A 95 -0.54 9.83 -0.54
CA ALA A 95 0.53 9.89 0.47
C ALA A 95 1.80 9.13 0.04
N PRO A 96 1.72 7.89 -0.50
CA PRO A 96 2.89 7.17 -0.99
C PRO A 96 3.49 7.78 -2.25
N ALA A 97 2.66 8.26 -3.20
CA ALA A 97 3.14 8.94 -4.40
C ALA A 97 3.89 10.23 -4.05
N TYR A 98 3.36 11.01 -3.10
CA TYR A 98 4.01 12.21 -2.60
C TYR A 98 5.32 11.89 -1.87
N PHE A 99 5.36 10.81 -1.10
CA PHE A 99 6.58 10.35 -0.45
C PHE A 99 7.67 10.01 -1.48
N VAL A 100 7.34 9.28 -2.55
CA VAL A 100 8.27 9.01 -3.68
C VAL A 100 8.78 10.29 -4.32
N LEU A 101 7.88 11.26 -4.57
CA LEU A 101 8.21 12.56 -5.15
C LEU A 101 9.26 13.29 -4.30
N VAL A 102 8.97 13.48 -3.01
CA VAL A 102 9.84 14.22 -2.09
C VAL A 102 11.18 13.52 -1.93
N TYR A 103 11.18 12.20 -1.73
CA TYR A 103 12.43 11.46 -1.55
C TYR A 103 13.32 11.51 -2.79
N GLY A 104 12.72 11.46 -3.99
CA GLY A 104 13.45 11.63 -5.24
C GLY A 104 13.91 13.06 -5.54
N MET A 105 13.41 14.07 -4.81
CA MET A 105 13.96 15.44 -4.83
C MET A 105 15.17 15.59 -3.91
N VAL A 106 15.16 14.88 -2.78
CA VAL A 106 16.20 14.95 -1.75
C VAL A 106 17.41 14.05 -2.05
N ALA A 107 17.22 12.97 -2.81
CA ALA A 107 18.28 12.02 -3.15
C ALA A 107 19.46 12.67 -3.90
N VAL A 108 20.69 12.22 -3.60
CA VAL A 108 21.95 12.78 -4.13
C VAL A 108 22.07 12.64 -5.67
N ASP A 109 21.57 11.53 -6.23
CA ASP A 109 21.50 11.30 -7.68
C ASP A 109 20.22 11.89 -8.30
N ALA A 110 19.94 13.16 -7.99
CA ALA A 110 18.66 13.83 -8.20
C ALA A 110 18.15 13.81 -9.66
N HIS A 111 17.36 12.79 -10.01
CA HIS A 111 16.57 12.76 -11.25
C HIS A 111 15.14 13.23 -10.96
N GLN A 112 14.99 14.48 -10.53
CA GLN A 112 13.72 15.08 -10.08
C GLN A 112 12.56 14.85 -11.05
N LYS A 113 12.82 14.93 -12.36
CA LYS A 113 11.79 14.70 -13.40
C LYS A 113 11.31 13.25 -13.44
N MET A 114 12.23 12.31 -13.23
CA MET A 114 11.93 10.88 -13.29
C MET A 114 11.26 10.38 -12.01
N SER A 115 11.63 10.93 -10.84
CA SER A 115 10.92 10.65 -9.58
C SER A 115 9.51 11.22 -9.60
N ALA A 116 9.32 12.42 -10.17
CA ALA A 116 7.98 12.97 -10.39
C ALA A 116 7.14 12.10 -11.33
N LEU A 117 7.72 11.61 -12.42
CA LEU A 117 7.04 10.66 -13.32
C LEU A 117 6.65 9.37 -12.57
N ALA A 118 7.56 8.81 -11.76
CA ALA A 118 7.28 7.62 -10.96
C ALA A 118 6.12 7.84 -9.98
N ALA A 119 6.11 8.96 -9.27
CA ALA A 119 5.04 9.35 -8.35
C ALA A 119 3.68 9.46 -9.06
N ILE A 120 3.65 10.10 -10.25
CA ILE A 120 2.44 10.19 -11.07
C ILE A 120 1.95 8.81 -11.49
N VAL A 121 2.85 7.93 -11.93
CA VAL A 121 2.50 6.56 -12.32
C VAL A 121 1.89 5.78 -11.16
N VAL A 122 2.45 5.89 -9.95
CA VAL A 122 1.89 5.27 -8.73
C VAL A 122 0.49 5.81 -8.44
N LEU A 123 0.33 7.13 -8.44
CA LEU A 123 -0.97 7.77 -8.18
C LEU A 123 -2.04 7.30 -9.18
N LEU A 124 -1.72 7.35 -10.47
CA LEU A 124 -2.65 6.94 -11.53
C LEU A 124 -2.96 5.45 -11.47
N ALA A 125 -1.99 4.60 -11.11
CA ALA A 125 -2.23 3.16 -10.92
C ALA A 125 -3.25 2.90 -9.80
N VAL A 126 -3.14 3.62 -8.67
CA VAL A 126 -4.10 3.52 -7.57
C VAL A 126 -5.48 4.05 -7.98
N VAL A 127 -5.56 5.19 -8.66
CA VAL A 127 -6.83 5.74 -9.17
C VAL A 127 -7.54 4.74 -10.10
N LEU A 128 -6.83 4.20 -11.09
CA LEU A 128 -7.38 3.23 -12.04
C LEU A 128 -7.83 1.94 -11.33
N ARG A 129 -7.08 1.51 -10.32
CA ARG A 129 -7.40 0.34 -9.51
C ARG A 129 -8.70 0.56 -8.74
N LEU A 130 -8.82 1.67 -8.01
CA LEU A 130 -10.01 2.00 -7.22
C LEU A 130 -11.24 2.14 -8.13
N ALA A 131 -11.14 2.90 -9.22
CA ALA A 131 -12.22 3.06 -10.18
C ALA A 131 -12.69 1.71 -10.77
N ARG A 132 -11.76 0.82 -11.12
CA ARG A 132 -12.12 -0.52 -11.63
C ARG A 132 -12.79 -1.38 -10.56
N PHE A 133 -12.40 -1.24 -9.29
CA PHE A 133 -13.02 -1.97 -8.20
C PHE A 133 -14.47 -1.51 -7.97
N SER A 134 -14.75 -0.22 -8.11
CA SER A 134 -16.10 0.34 -8.01
C SER A 134 -17.00 -0.05 -9.18
N CYS A 135 -16.47 -0.16 -10.41
CA CYS A 135 -17.28 -0.45 -11.59
C CYS A 135 -17.51 -1.95 -11.88
N VAL A 136 -16.68 -2.86 -11.34
CA VAL A 136 -16.73 -4.28 -11.69
C VAL A 136 -17.24 -5.11 -10.52
N THR A 137 -18.45 -5.67 -10.66
CA THR A 137 -18.99 -6.68 -9.73
C THR A 137 -18.16 -7.97 -9.83
N MET A 138 -17.19 -8.10 -8.93
CA MET A 138 -16.31 -9.27 -8.85
C MET A 138 -17.10 -10.51 -8.38
N LYS A 139 -16.90 -11.65 -9.06
CA LYS A 139 -17.37 -12.97 -8.58
C LYS A 139 -16.80 -13.28 -7.18
N ASP A 140 -17.56 -13.99 -6.37
CA ASP A 140 -17.24 -14.26 -4.96
C ASP A 140 -15.84 -14.81 -4.73
N GLY A 141 -15.13 -14.22 -3.76
CA GLY A 141 -13.94 -14.83 -3.13
C GLY A 141 -12.55 -14.41 -3.62
N MET A 142 -12.41 -13.68 -4.74
CA MET A 142 -11.09 -13.30 -5.29
C MET A 142 -11.00 -11.78 -5.55
N PHE A 143 -9.87 -11.13 -5.23
CA PHE A 143 -9.54 -9.76 -5.69
C PHE A 143 -8.79 -9.83 -7.02
N GLN A 144 -9.05 -8.89 -7.94
CA GLN A 144 -8.20 -8.69 -9.12
C GLN A 144 -7.23 -7.52 -8.84
N GLY A 145 -5.93 -7.80 -8.92
CA GLY A 145 -4.82 -6.88 -8.67
C GLY A 145 -4.40 -6.78 -7.19
N MET A 146 -3.17 -6.32 -6.97
CA MET A 146 -2.53 -6.15 -5.66
C MET A 146 -3.25 -5.10 -4.77
N PRO A 147 -3.75 -5.44 -3.56
CA PRO A 147 -4.43 -4.51 -2.64
C PRO A 147 -3.73 -3.16 -2.50
N SER A 148 -4.49 -2.05 -2.55
CA SER A 148 -3.94 -0.69 -2.52
C SER A 148 -3.08 -0.44 -1.28
N PRO A 149 -3.49 -0.84 -0.05
CA PRO A 149 -2.66 -0.69 1.15
C PRO A 149 -1.33 -1.47 1.05
N PHE A 150 -1.38 -2.69 0.51
CA PHE A 150 -0.19 -3.53 0.37
C PHE A 150 0.78 -2.99 -0.70
N GLY A 151 0.26 -2.46 -1.80
CA GLY A 151 1.08 -1.83 -2.83
C GLY A 151 1.70 -0.51 -2.35
N ALA A 152 0.94 0.32 -1.63
CA ALA A 152 1.46 1.52 -0.98
C ALA A 152 2.63 1.22 -0.05
N LEU A 153 2.48 0.23 0.84
CA LEU A 153 3.54 -0.21 1.75
C LEU A 153 4.79 -0.71 0.98
N THR A 154 4.58 -1.39 -0.15
CA THR A 154 5.68 -1.89 -0.97
C THR A 154 6.44 -0.74 -1.65
N VAL A 155 5.73 0.25 -2.19
CA VAL A 155 6.35 1.46 -2.77
C VAL A 155 7.20 2.19 -1.73
N VAL A 156 6.66 2.40 -0.53
CA VAL A 156 7.40 3.06 0.55
C VAL A 156 8.60 2.23 0.99
N SER A 157 8.46 0.89 1.08
CA SER A 157 9.57 0.00 1.42
C SER A 157 10.70 0.03 0.39
N ILE A 158 10.37 0.18 -0.91
CA ILE A 158 11.37 0.34 -1.97
C ILE A 158 12.17 1.63 -1.77
N VAL A 159 11.50 2.72 -1.42
CA VAL A 159 12.15 4.02 -1.16
C VAL A 159 13.06 3.94 0.06
N LEU A 160 12.61 3.32 1.16
CA LEU A 160 13.38 3.18 2.40
C LEU A 160 14.60 2.25 2.30
N LEU A 161 14.70 1.41 1.26
CA LEU A 161 15.90 0.60 1.03
C LEU A 161 17.09 1.40 0.47
N GLU A 162 16.86 2.65 0.06
CA GLU A 162 17.91 3.52 -0.50
C GLU A 162 18.70 2.85 -1.65
N LEU A 163 18.00 2.05 -2.46
CA LEU A 163 18.59 1.41 -3.64
C LEU A 163 18.99 2.46 -4.70
N PRO A 164 19.91 2.12 -5.62
CA PRO A 164 20.28 3.02 -6.71
C PRO A 164 19.05 3.49 -7.52
N PHE A 165 19.15 4.66 -8.14
CA PHE A 165 17.99 5.31 -8.76
C PHE A 165 17.22 4.42 -9.77
N VAL A 166 17.96 3.74 -10.66
CA VAL A 166 17.38 2.90 -11.72
C VAL A 166 16.59 1.70 -11.16
N PRO A 167 17.14 0.82 -10.29
CA PRO A 167 16.37 -0.28 -9.72
C PRO A 167 15.19 0.18 -8.88
N THR A 168 15.31 1.29 -8.13
CA THR A 168 14.21 1.91 -7.38
C THR A 168 13.06 2.28 -8.32
N LEU A 169 13.36 2.99 -9.42
CA LEU A 169 12.37 3.39 -10.41
C LEU A 169 11.67 2.19 -11.05
N LEU A 170 12.44 1.18 -11.48
CA LEU A 170 11.90 -0.03 -12.10
C LEU A 170 11.01 -0.81 -11.13
N ALA A 171 11.40 -0.91 -9.85
CA ALA A 171 10.60 -1.58 -8.83
C ALA A 171 9.28 -0.84 -8.57
N ILE A 172 9.31 0.49 -8.47
CA ILE A 172 8.10 1.32 -8.28
C ILE A 172 7.13 1.15 -9.46
N ILE A 173 7.65 1.22 -10.70
CA ILE A 173 6.85 1.00 -11.91
C ILE A 173 6.29 -0.43 -11.94
N GLY A 174 7.09 -1.42 -11.53
CA GLY A 174 6.65 -2.81 -11.40
C GLY A 174 5.49 -2.98 -10.41
N VAL A 175 5.54 -2.32 -9.25
CA VAL A 175 4.45 -2.32 -8.27
C VAL A 175 3.20 -1.62 -8.83
N ALA A 176 3.36 -0.47 -9.47
CA ALA A 176 2.24 0.23 -10.13
C ALA A 176 1.57 -0.64 -11.19
N TRP A 177 2.36 -1.38 -11.98
CA TRP A 177 1.84 -2.35 -12.94
C TRP A 177 1.10 -3.51 -12.26
N LEU A 178 1.62 -4.05 -11.16
CA LEU A 178 0.97 -5.11 -10.37
C LEU A 178 -0.36 -4.67 -9.76
N MET A 179 -0.51 -3.41 -9.36
CA MET A 179 -1.77 -2.85 -8.84
C MET A 179 -2.89 -2.84 -9.88
N VAL A 180 -2.57 -2.58 -11.15
CA VAL A 180 -3.53 -2.51 -12.27
C VAL A 180 -3.73 -3.88 -12.94
N SER A 181 -2.77 -4.79 -12.77
CA SER A 181 -2.78 -6.13 -13.38
C SER A 181 -3.99 -6.98 -12.95
N ARG A 182 -4.33 -7.97 -13.78
CA ARG A 182 -5.44 -8.91 -13.52
C ARG A 182 -5.03 -10.12 -12.65
N VAL A 183 -3.93 -10.01 -11.91
CA VAL A 183 -3.45 -11.07 -11.01
C VAL A 183 -4.43 -11.25 -9.88
N GLU A 184 -4.81 -12.49 -9.55
CA GLU A 184 -5.77 -12.75 -8.50
C GLU A 184 -5.09 -12.78 -7.12
N TYR A 185 -5.55 -11.93 -6.19
CA TYR A 185 -5.05 -11.89 -4.80
C TYR A 185 -6.12 -12.44 -3.84
N PRO A 186 -5.71 -13.25 -2.83
CA PRO A 186 -6.65 -13.76 -1.83
C PRO A 186 -7.19 -12.61 -0.97
N LYS A 187 -8.50 -12.61 -0.71
CA LYS A 187 -9.10 -11.62 0.20
C LYS A 187 -8.58 -11.86 1.63
N PRO A 188 -8.15 -10.82 2.38
CA PRO A 188 -7.81 -10.97 3.79
C PRO A 188 -9.03 -11.44 4.58
N ARG A 189 -9.05 -12.73 4.93
CA ARG A 189 -10.09 -13.38 5.74
C ARG A 189 -9.45 -14.23 6.83
N GLY A 190 -9.98 -14.13 8.05
CA GLY A 190 -9.54 -14.92 9.21
C GLY A 190 -8.04 -14.77 9.47
N VAL A 191 -7.31 -15.89 9.37
CA VAL A 191 -5.86 -15.98 9.62
C VAL A 191 -5.06 -14.99 8.76
N LEU A 192 -5.46 -14.74 7.51
CA LEU A 192 -4.74 -13.82 6.63
C LEU A 192 -4.84 -12.35 7.10
N ALA A 193 -5.99 -11.95 7.65
CA ALA A 193 -6.17 -10.61 8.21
C ALA A 193 -5.35 -10.42 9.49
N VAL A 194 -5.28 -11.45 10.34
CA VAL A 194 -4.41 -11.44 11.54
C VAL A 194 -2.94 -11.37 11.14
N ALA A 195 -2.52 -12.17 10.15
CA ALA A 195 -1.15 -12.14 9.64
C ALA A 195 -0.77 -10.75 9.09
N MET A 196 -1.67 -10.10 8.35
CA MET A 196 -1.47 -8.73 7.87
C MET A 196 -1.35 -7.72 9.01
N LEU A 197 -2.19 -7.82 10.05
CA LEU A 197 -2.10 -6.95 11.21
C LEU A 197 -0.79 -7.17 11.98
N CYS A 198 -0.39 -8.42 12.22
CA CYS A 198 0.89 -8.75 12.84
C CYS A 198 2.06 -8.19 12.03
N TRP A 199 1.99 -8.27 10.70
CA TRP A 199 2.98 -7.70 9.80
C TRP A 199 3.07 -6.17 9.92
N ILE A 200 1.92 -5.48 9.89
CA ILE A 200 1.85 -4.02 10.06
C ILE A 200 2.43 -3.59 11.41
N ILE A 201 2.04 -4.24 12.51
CA ILE A 201 2.55 -3.94 13.86
C ILE A 201 4.07 -4.18 13.92
N SER A 202 4.54 -5.28 13.32
CA SER A 202 5.98 -5.56 13.25
C SER A 202 6.72 -4.48 12.48
N ALA A 203 6.20 -4.07 11.31
CA ALA A 203 6.78 -2.99 10.51
C ALA A 203 6.82 -1.64 11.26
N MET A 204 5.77 -1.30 12.01
CA MET A 204 5.76 -0.11 12.89
C MET A 204 6.86 -0.20 13.95
N GLY A 205 7.07 -1.38 14.55
CA GLY A 205 8.15 -1.61 15.51
C GLY A 205 9.55 -1.45 14.90
N LEU A 206 9.77 -1.96 13.69
CA LEU A 206 11.04 -1.80 12.96
C LEU A 206 11.30 -0.32 12.61
N LEU A 207 10.27 0.41 12.18
CA LEU A 207 10.36 1.85 11.89
C LEU A 207 10.63 2.68 13.14
N ALA A 208 9.99 2.34 14.26
CA ALA A 208 10.26 3.01 15.53
C ALA A 208 11.70 2.74 16.00
N ALA A 209 12.19 1.50 15.92
CA ALA A 209 13.57 1.17 16.25
C ALA A 209 14.58 1.94 15.37
N TRP A 210 14.28 2.09 14.08
CA TRP A 210 15.08 2.92 13.18
C TRP A 210 15.01 4.40 13.52
N ALA A 211 13.84 4.93 13.86
CA ALA A 211 13.67 6.34 14.27
C ALA A 211 14.51 6.67 15.51
N PHE A 212 14.42 5.84 16.57
CA PHE A 212 15.10 6.05 17.85
C PHE A 212 16.59 5.71 17.86
N ASP A 213 17.21 5.45 16.71
CA ASP A 213 18.64 5.09 16.61
C ASP A 213 19.03 3.85 17.39
N ALA A 214 18.11 2.87 17.50
CA ALA A 214 18.41 1.63 18.18
C ALA A 214 19.60 0.90 17.49
N PRO A 215 20.49 0.24 18.25
CA PRO A 215 21.61 -0.48 17.68
C PRO A 215 21.12 -1.56 16.71
N GLY A 216 21.51 -1.47 15.44
CA GLY A 216 21.05 -2.37 14.37
C GLY A 216 19.69 -2.02 13.75
N GLY A 217 19.05 -0.91 14.14
CA GLY A 217 17.73 -0.50 13.66
C GLY A 217 17.66 -0.32 12.14
N GLN A 218 18.72 0.18 11.50
CA GLN A 218 18.79 0.30 10.03
C GLN A 218 18.79 -1.06 9.34
N LEU A 219 19.60 -2.01 9.83
CA LEU A 219 19.64 -3.37 9.27
C LEU A 219 18.29 -4.06 9.44
N LEU A 220 17.69 -3.94 10.62
CA LEU A 220 16.36 -4.47 10.92
C LEU A 220 15.29 -3.90 9.97
N LEU A 221 15.29 -2.59 9.75
CA LEU A 221 14.37 -1.96 8.79
C LEU A 221 14.61 -2.48 7.37
N GLN A 222 15.86 -2.53 6.91
CA GLN A 222 16.21 -3.04 5.58
C GLN A 222 15.78 -4.49 5.38
N THR A 223 15.94 -5.35 6.39
CA THR A 223 15.45 -6.74 6.32
C THR A 223 13.92 -6.80 6.21
N GLY A 224 13.20 -5.95 6.94
CA GLY A 224 11.75 -5.84 6.86
C GLY A 224 11.28 -5.36 5.49
N CYS A 225 11.90 -4.31 4.94
CA CYS A 225 11.59 -3.79 3.60
C CYS A 225 11.91 -4.82 2.50
N ALA A 226 13.04 -5.52 2.60
CA ALA A 226 13.40 -6.59 1.66
C ALA A 226 12.37 -7.73 1.68
N LEU A 227 11.91 -8.13 2.87
CA LEU A 227 10.89 -9.16 3.03
C LEU A 227 9.53 -8.71 2.45
N GLN A 228 9.13 -7.45 2.66
CA GLN A 228 7.93 -6.87 2.05
C GLN A 228 7.97 -6.94 0.51
N ILE A 229 9.11 -6.58 -0.09
CA ILE A 229 9.29 -6.63 -1.56
C ILE A 229 9.30 -8.08 -2.05
N ALA A 230 9.96 -8.99 -1.33
CA ALA A 230 9.95 -10.41 -1.66
C ALA A 230 8.52 -10.99 -1.62
N MET A 231 7.72 -10.63 -0.62
CA MET A 231 6.29 -10.99 -0.56
C MET A 231 5.53 -10.40 -1.76
N ALA A 232 5.74 -9.13 -2.09
CA ALA A 232 5.09 -8.50 -3.24
C ALA A 232 5.44 -9.16 -4.58
N ALA A 233 6.67 -9.66 -4.74
CA ALA A 233 7.11 -10.36 -5.94
C ALA A 233 6.62 -11.82 -6.02
N THR A 234 6.55 -12.52 -4.88
CA THR A 234 6.19 -13.95 -4.82
C THR A 234 4.69 -14.21 -4.95
N ILE A 235 3.83 -13.35 -4.41
CA ILE A 235 2.36 -13.53 -4.46
C ILE A 235 1.82 -13.63 -5.90
N PRO A 236 2.21 -12.76 -6.87
CA PRO A 236 1.78 -12.89 -8.26
C PRO A 236 2.25 -14.19 -8.92
N LEU A 237 3.47 -14.65 -8.61
CA LEU A 237 4.02 -15.91 -9.13
C LEU A 237 3.23 -17.11 -8.60
N PHE A 238 2.84 -17.08 -7.33
CA PHE A 238 2.02 -18.14 -6.73
C PHE A 238 0.60 -18.15 -7.31
N ALA A 239 0.01 -16.97 -7.54
CA ALA A 239 -1.31 -16.83 -8.15
C ALA A 239 -1.32 -17.35 -9.61
N THR A 240 -0.31 -17.00 -10.40
CA THR A 240 -0.19 -17.44 -11.80
C THR A 240 0.09 -18.94 -11.92
N THR A 241 0.97 -19.49 -11.08
CA THR A 241 1.24 -20.95 -11.05
C THR A 241 0.02 -21.75 -10.61
N ARG A 242 -0.74 -21.28 -9.62
CA ARG A 242 -1.99 -21.93 -9.20
C ARG A 242 -3.00 -21.97 -10.34
N LYS A 243 -3.18 -20.85 -11.06
CA LYS A 243 -4.09 -20.77 -12.21
C LYS A 243 -3.65 -21.68 -13.36
N ALA A 244 -2.35 -21.75 -13.65
CA ALA A 244 -1.79 -22.67 -14.65
C ALA A 244 -2.00 -24.14 -14.27
N ASN A 245 -1.87 -24.49 -12.98
CA ASN A 245 -2.10 -25.84 -12.48
C ASN A 245 -3.59 -26.23 -12.52
N THR A 246 -4.51 -25.34 -12.14
CA THR A 246 -5.96 -25.59 -12.28
C THR A 246 -6.35 -25.77 -13.74
N PHE A 247 -5.82 -24.94 -14.66
CA PHE A 247 -6.08 -25.08 -16.08
C PHE A 247 -5.55 -26.42 -16.64
N ARG A 248 -4.35 -26.83 -16.21
CA ARG A 248 -3.78 -28.15 -16.54
C ARG A 248 -4.62 -29.29 -15.99
N HIS A 249 -5.17 -29.17 -14.79
CA HIS A 249 -6.04 -30.18 -14.17
C HIS A 249 -7.36 -30.32 -14.93
N ASN A 250 -8.07 -29.22 -15.19
CA ASN A 250 -9.31 -29.22 -15.97
C ASN A 250 -9.13 -29.78 -17.38
N ARG A 251 -7.97 -29.50 -18.02
CA ARG A 251 -7.66 -30.04 -19.35
C ARG A 251 -7.35 -31.55 -19.33
N ARG A 252 -6.85 -32.08 -18.21
CA ARG A 252 -6.67 -33.53 -18.00
C ARG A 252 -8.02 -34.21 -17.76
N GLU A 253 -8.90 -33.62 -16.95
CA GLU A 253 -10.25 -34.14 -16.71
C GLU A 253 -11.11 -34.12 -17.99
N ALA A 254 -11.07 -33.04 -18.77
CA ALA A 254 -11.78 -32.94 -20.04
C ALA A 254 -11.33 -34.01 -21.07
N ARG A 255 -10.04 -34.35 -21.09
CA ARG A 255 -9.50 -35.45 -21.93
C ARG A 255 -9.88 -36.83 -21.42
N ALA A 256 -9.98 -37.01 -20.09
CA ALA A 256 -10.41 -38.27 -19.50
C ALA A 256 -11.91 -38.52 -19.70
N GLY A 257 -12.73 -37.45 -19.74
CA GLY A 257 -14.16 -37.54 -20.01
C GLY A 257 -14.51 -37.82 -21.47
N SER A 258 -13.66 -37.46 -22.44
CA SER A 258 -13.89 -37.74 -23.87
C SER A 258 -13.53 -39.16 -24.33
N LEU A 259 -12.99 -39.99 -23.43
CA LEU A 259 -12.57 -41.38 -23.69
C LEU A 259 -13.52 -42.42 -23.08
N ARG A 260 -14.66 -41.99 -22.51
CA ARG A 260 -15.75 -42.82 -22.03
C ARG A 260 -16.98 -42.61 -22.92
#